data_AF-A0A949A9X8-F1
#
_entry.id   AF-A0A949A9X8-F1
#
_cell.length_a   1.000
_cell.length_b   1.000
_cell.length_c   1.000
_cell.angle_alpha   90.00
_cell.angle_beta   90.00
_cell.angle_gamma   90.00
#
_symmetry.space_group_name_H-M   'P 1'
#
loop_
_entity.id
_entity.type
_entity.pdbx_description
1 polymer ?
#
loop_
_entity_poly.entity_id
_entity_poly.type
_entity_poly.pdbx_seq_one_letter_code
_entity_poly.pdbx_strand_id
1 'polypeptide(L)'
;MPKLTIGGRSASLPIVQGGMGVGISLSGLASSVAAQGGIGVIAANGIGMIEPDYYEDGRAANIKALRSEIRKARKKTSGLIGVNIMVAANDFQQLLDVAIEEKADALFMGAGLPIKNIPVAKIRAANVLVIPIVSSGRAAELIFKYWDKNYGDIPDAVVVEGPLAGGHLGFKVDQLENPAQALEILVPQVVAAVAGFQETFHKKIPVIAAGGIFSGEDILRFLHLGAQGVQMATRFVATDECDADPRFKEAYLECRPQDIVIIKSPVGLPGRAIRNHFLDNSAAGVRNVNRCAWRCLDQCDIKHADYCISAALDNARQGLLDQGFAFCGANAYRVNKIVPVAELLESLKYEYEEAFVQSLVTLKDEYLKTIEKKFAALRQDYLQARQRLISLSHEAGKAWEVRRDSLREDYERAQRMANMLKHEYETTLEKINVLKERFPEKLAELQALAQRFQADLALNPVG
;
A
#
# COMPACT_ATOMS: atom_id res chain seq x y z
N MET A 1 -15.48 -4.24 -2.55
CA MET A 1 -14.55 -3.39 -1.77
C MET A 1 -14.50 -3.84 -0.30
N PRO A 2 -13.37 -3.70 0.42
CA PRO A 2 -13.29 -3.99 1.85
C PRO A 2 -13.95 -2.89 2.70
N LYS A 3 -14.41 -3.23 3.91
CA LYS A 3 -14.92 -2.27 4.89
C LYS A 3 -13.79 -1.44 5.52
N LEU A 4 -14.04 -0.17 5.84
CA LEU A 4 -13.14 0.66 6.66
C LEU A 4 -13.62 0.64 8.11
N THR A 5 -12.73 0.24 9.03
CA THR A 5 -13.04 0.17 10.48
C THR A 5 -12.08 1.02 11.28
N ILE A 6 -12.61 1.98 12.05
CA ILE A 6 -11.84 2.94 12.85
C ILE A 6 -12.43 2.93 14.27
N GLY A 7 -11.60 2.68 15.29
CA GLY A 7 -12.02 2.72 16.70
C GLY A 7 -13.30 1.91 17.02
N GLY A 8 -13.47 0.75 16.38
CA GLY A 8 -14.63 -0.13 16.56
C GLY A 8 -15.87 0.22 15.73
N ARG A 9 -15.85 1.32 14.98
CA ARG A 9 -16.92 1.73 14.07
C ARG A 9 -16.57 1.33 12.63
N SER A 10 -17.55 0.86 11.86
CA SER A 10 -17.32 0.39 10.49
C SER A 10 -18.20 1.11 9.47
N ALA A 11 -17.58 1.61 8.40
CA ALA A 11 -18.23 1.96 7.14
C ALA A 11 -18.16 0.74 6.20
N SER A 12 -19.25 0.44 5.47
CA SER A 12 -19.29 -0.71 4.55
C SER A 12 -18.45 -0.46 3.29
N LEU A 13 -18.23 0.80 2.94
CA LEU A 13 -17.32 1.23 1.87
C LEU A 13 -16.07 1.87 2.46
N PRO A 14 -14.88 1.67 1.86
CA PRO A 14 -13.63 2.25 2.32
C PRO A 14 -13.46 3.68 1.81
N ILE A 15 -14.55 4.45 1.79
CA ILE A 15 -14.64 5.77 1.15
C ILE A 15 -15.06 6.79 2.20
N VAL A 16 -14.26 7.84 2.33
CA VAL A 16 -14.53 9.05 3.09
C VAL A 16 -14.79 10.17 2.10
N GLN A 17 -15.95 10.82 2.18
CA GLN A 17 -16.15 12.08 1.46
C GLN A 17 -15.34 13.16 2.19
N GLY A 18 -14.42 13.82 1.49
CA GLY A 18 -13.56 14.85 2.10
C GLY A 18 -14.35 16.13 2.41
N GLY A 19 -14.18 16.68 3.62
CA GLY A 19 -14.89 17.89 4.04
C GLY A 19 -14.48 19.14 3.25
N MET A 20 -15.43 19.71 2.50
CA MET A 20 -15.26 20.89 1.67
C MET A 20 -15.92 22.11 2.33
N GLY A 21 -15.09 23.03 2.81
CA GLY A 21 -15.50 24.19 3.62
C GLY A 21 -16.39 25.19 2.89
N VAL A 22 -16.85 26.20 3.64
CA VAL A 22 -17.70 27.30 3.16
C VAL A 22 -19.00 26.78 2.54
N GLY A 23 -19.55 25.71 3.11
CA GLY A 23 -20.87 25.19 2.75
C GLY A 23 -20.97 24.30 1.51
N ILE A 24 -19.85 23.80 0.98
CA ILE A 24 -19.87 22.84 -0.14
C ILE A 24 -20.29 21.44 0.34
N SER A 25 -19.84 21.03 1.53
CA SER A 25 -20.28 19.79 2.17
C SER A 25 -20.96 20.08 3.51
N LEU A 26 -22.29 20.12 3.51
CA LEU A 26 -23.14 20.28 4.68
C LEU A 26 -23.90 18.98 4.96
N SER A 27 -25.06 19.07 5.61
CA SER A 27 -25.85 17.89 5.97
C SER A 27 -26.40 17.12 4.78
N GLY A 28 -26.66 17.76 3.63
CA GLY A 28 -27.15 17.09 2.41
C GLY A 28 -26.16 16.03 1.95
N LEU A 29 -24.96 16.46 1.56
CA LEU A 29 -23.94 15.58 1.03
C LEU A 29 -23.48 14.55 2.07
N ALA A 30 -23.13 15.01 3.27
CA ALA A 30 -22.58 14.14 4.29
C ALA A 30 -23.56 13.02 4.68
N SER A 31 -24.85 13.34 4.83
CA SER A 31 -25.83 12.31 5.18
C SER A 31 -26.09 11.31 4.06
N SER A 32 -26.08 11.74 2.79
CA SER A 32 -26.25 10.84 1.64
C SER A 32 -25.08 9.86 1.53
N VAL A 33 -23.83 10.34 1.63
CA VAL A 33 -22.64 9.47 1.61
C VAL A 33 -22.66 8.46 2.75
N ALA A 34 -23.01 8.91 3.95
CA ALA A 34 -23.09 8.05 5.12
C ALA A 34 -24.22 7.01 5.02
N ALA A 35 -25.37 7.36 4.45
CA ALA A 35 -26.47 6.43 4.19
C ALA A 35 -26.09 5.33 3.19
N GLN A 36 -25.25 5.67 2.21
CA GLN A 36 -24.74 4.74 1.20
C GLN A 36 -23.51 3.94 1.66
N GLY A 37 -23.13 4.04 2.94
CA GLY A 37 -22.12 3.17 3.54
C GLY A 37 -20.69 3.71 3.52
N GLY A 38 -20.47 4.92 3.01
CA GLY A 38 -19.23 5.67 3.21
C GLY A 38 -19.20 6.41 4.55
N ILE A 39 -18.17 7.23 4.77
CA ILE A 39 -18.13 8.23 5.85
C ILE A 39 -18.42 9.60 5.25
N GLY A 40 -19.53 10.22 5.65
CA GLY A 40 -19.87 11.58 5.25
C GLY A 40 -19.21 12.61 6.17
N VAL A 41 -18.70 13.72 5.63
CA VAL A 41 -17.96 14.71 6.41
C VAL A 41 -18.50 16.11 6.18
N ILE A 42 -19.00 16.73 7.24
CA ILE A 42 -19.41 18.13 7.27
C ILE A 42 -18.16 18.99 7.48
N ALA A 43 -17.99 20.05 6.70
CA ALA A 43 -16.87 20.96 6.88
C ALA A 43 -17.26 22.17 7.72
N ALA A 44 -16.58 22.37 8.86
CA ALA A 44 -16.91 23.43 9.80
C ALA A 44 -16.35 24.81 9.38
N ASN A 45 -15.27 24.85 8.58
CA ASN A 45 -14.63 26.10 8.19
C ASN A 45 -15.59 26.99 7.38
N GLY A 46 -15.91 28.17 7.89
CA GLY A 46 -16.82 29.13 7.23
C GLY A 46 -18.27 28.65 7.11
N ILE A 47 -18.66 27.61 7.84
CA ILE A 47 -20.00 27.00 7.75
C ILE A 47 -21.13 27.99 8.08
N GLY A 48 -20.86 28.97 8.94
CA GLY A 48 -21.80 30.01 9.33
C GLY A 48 -22.13 31.00 8.24
N MET A 49 -21.46 31.00 7.08
CA MET A 49 -21.80 31.88 5.96
C MET A 49 -23.18 31.61 5.36
N ILE A 50 -23.80 30.48 5.73
CA ILE A 50 -25.21 30.20 5.43
C ILE A 50 -26.20 30.96 6.34
N GLU A 51 -25.71 31.55 7.43
CA GLU A 51 -26.52 32.27 8.40
C GLU A 51 -26.56 33.77 8.05
N PRO A 52 -27.73 34.43 8.18
CA PRO A 52 -27.88 35.84 7.81
C PRO A 52 -27.06 36.79 8.69
N ASP A 53 -26.74 36.39 9.92
CA ASP A 53 -26.00 37.16 10.93
C ASP A 53 -24.48 36.95 10.87
N TYR A 54 -23.95 36.24 9.86
CA TYR A 54 -22.52 35.91 9.75
C TYR A 54 -21.57 37.13 9.78
N TYR A 55 -21.96 38.24 9.16
CA TYR A 55 -21.13 39.45 9.11
C TYR A 55 -21.28 40.35 10.33
N GLU A 56 -22.13 39.97 11.29
CA GLU A 56 -22.25 40.60 12.62
C GLU A 56 -21.35 39.87 13.62
N ASP A 57 -21.48 38.54 13.72
CA ASP A 57 -20.60 37.67 14.51
C ASP A 57 -20.44 36.31 13.83
N GLY A 58 -19.43 36.22 12.95
CA GLY A 58 -19.23 35.00 12.17
C GLY A 58 -18.74 33.82 13.00
N ARG A 59 -18.19 34.04 14.20
CA ARG A 59 -17.85 32.96 15.11
C ARG A 59 -19.12 32.35 15.69
N ALA A 60 -20.04 33.18 16.19
CA ALA A 60 -21.33 32.72 16.71
C ALA A 60 -22.15 32.02 15.61
N ALA A 61 -22.16 32.59 14.40
CA ALA A 61 -22.81 31.99 13.23
C ALA A 61 -22.21 30.61 12.88
N ASN A 62 -20.88 30.44 12.88
CA ASN A 62 -20.26 29.13 12.64
C ASN A 62 -20.68 28.08 13.69
N ILE A 63 -20.69 28.45 14.98
CA ILE A 63 -21.11 27.58 16.09
C ILE A 63 -22.56 27.12 15.91
N LYS A 64 -23.45 28.07 15.60
CA LYS A 64 -24.89 27.84 15.37
C LYS A 64 -25.12 26.92 14.17
N ALA A 65 -24.52 27.25 13.03
CA ALA A 65 -24.67 26.51 11.78
C ALA A 65 -24.11 25.08 11.91
N LEU A 66 -22.92 24.90 12.48
CA LEU A 66 -22.33 23.58 12.67
C LEU A 66 -23.23 22.66 13.50
N ARG A 67 -23.74 23.17 14.62
CA ARG A 67 -24.68 22.43 15.47
C ARG A 67 -25.94 22.02 14.70
N SER A 68 -26.50 22.95 13.94
CA SER A 68 -27.69 22.71 13.11
C SER A 68 -27.44 21.62 12.07
N GLU A 69 -26.33 21.70 11.33
CA GLU A 69 -25.99 20.77 10.25
C GLU A 69 -25.66 19.36 10.75
N ILE A 70 -24.94 19.20 11.88
CA ILE A 70 -24.71 17.88 12.48
C ILE A 70 -26.06 17.23 12.84
N ARG A 71 -26.98 17.97 13.46
CA ARG A 71 -28.31 17.47 13.83
C ARG A 71 -29.15 17.12 12.60
N LYS A 72 -29.12 17.94 11.54
CA LYS A 72 -29.81 17.64 10.27
C LYS A 72 -29.26 16.37 9.62
N ALA A 73 -27.94 16.21 9.58
CA ALA A 73 -27.32 15.02 9.00
C ALA A 73 -27.70 13.76 9.79
N ARG A 74 -27.61 13.82 11.13
CA ARG A 74 -27.97 12.70 12.00
C ARG A 74 -29.44 12.28 11.88
N LYS A 75 -30.36 13.22 11.62
CA LYS A 75 -31.78 12.89 11.37
C LYS A 75 -32.01 12.11 10.07
N LYS A 76 -31.10 12.21 9.10
CA LYS A 76 -31.23 11.58 7.78
C LYS A 76 -30.56 10.21 7.68
N THR A 77 -29.65 9.87 8.60
CA THR A 77 -28.88 8.62 8.51
C THR A 77 -28.35 8.12 9.85
N SER A 78 -28.29 6.80 10.00
CA SER A 78 -27.55 6.11 11.07
C SER A 78 -26.10 5.80 10.69
N GLY A 79 -25.66 6.17 9.48
CA GLY A 79 -24.27 6.02 9.03
C GLY A 79 -23.30 6.95 9.75
N LEU A 80 -22.02 6.86 9.37
CA LEU A 80 -20.94 7.61 10.02
C LEU A 80 -20.83 9.05 9.50
N ILE A 81 -20.98 10.02 10.41
CA ILE A 81 -20.88 11.46 10.18
C ILE A 81 -19.65 12.02 10.89
N GLY A 82 -18.67 12.45 10.11
CA GLY A 82 -17.52 13.19 10.58
C GLY A 82 -17.69 14.71 10.47
N VAL A 83 -16.82 15.44 11.18
CA VAL A 83 -16.69 16.89 11.06
C VAL A 83 -15.23 17.24 10.77
N ASN A 84 -14.99 18.00 9.70
CA ASN A 84 -13.67 18.54 9.35
C ASN A 84 -13.49 19.94 9.93
N ILE A 85 -12.45 20.12 10.74
CA ILE A 85 -12.13 21.40 11.40
C ILE A 85 -10.68 21.77 11.09
N MET A 86 -10.49 23.02 10.67
CA MET A 86 -9.16 23.59 10.45
C MET A 86 -8.51 23.98 11.78
N VAL A 87 -7.36 23.40 12.08
CA VAL A 87 -6.62 23.66 13.33
C VAL A 87 -6.14 25.12 13.41
N ALA A 88 -5.81 25.73 12.28
CA ALA A 88 -5.39 27.13 12.21
C ALA A 88 -6.52 28.16 12.42
N ALA A 89 -7.79 27.74 12.49
CA ALA A 89 -8.92 28.66 12.61
C ALA A 89 -9.00 29.29 14.01
N ASN A 90 -9.34 30.58 14.06
CA ASN A 90 -9.47 31.33 15.32
C ASN A 90 -10.65 30.88 16.19
N ASP A 91 -11.58 30.11 15.63
CA ASP A 91 -12.71 29.47 16.32
C ASP A 91 -12.55 27.95 16.46
N PHE A 92 -11.34 27.40 16.23
CA PHE A 92 -11.07 25.96 16.28
C PHE A 92 -11.59 25.30 17.56
N GLN A 93 -11.34 25.89 18.73
CA GLN A 93 -11.77 25.34 20.02
C GLN A 93 -13.29 25.30 20.16
N GLN A 94 -13.98 26.36 19.71
CA GLN A 94 -15.43 26.44 19.80
C GLN A 94 -16.09 25.44 18.84
N LEU A 95 -15.59 25.30 17.62
CA LEU A 95 -16.10 24.31 16.66
C LEU A 95 -15.82 22.88 17.13
N LEU A 96 -14.66 22.65 17.76
CA LEU A 96 -14.31 21.38 18.37
C LEU A 96 -15.26 21.03 19.51
N ASP A 97 -15.55 21.97 20.41
CA ASP A 97 -16.52 21.77 21.50
C ASP A 97 -17.91 21.43 20.93
N VAL A 98 -18.41 22.12 19.91
CA VAL A 98 -19.70 21.78 19.27
C VAL A 98 -19.70 20.36 18.71
N ALA A 99 -18.66 19.96 17.99
CA ALA A 99 -18.59 18.62 17.39
C ALA A 99 -18.53 17.51 18.46
N ILE A 100 -17.89 17.77 19.60
CA ILE A 100 -17.87 16.86 20.76
C ILE A 100 -19.24 16.81 21.45
N GLU A 101 -19.86 17.96 21.72
CA GLU A 101 -21.18 18.09 22.35
C GLU A 101 -22.26 17.36 21.55
N GLU A 102 -22.25 17.53 20.22
CA GLU A 102 -23.18 16.88 19.29
C GLU A 102 -22.77 15.44 18.95
N LYS A 103 -21.68 14.93 19.53
CA LYS A 103 -21.18 13.57 19.36
C LYS A 103 -21.02 13.17 17.90
N ALA A 104 -20.34 14.01 17.11
CA ALA A 104 -19.89 13.62 15.78
C ALA A 104 -19.11 12.29 15.85
N ASP A 105 -19.19 11.46 14.83
CA ASP A 105 -18.58 10.13 14.87
C ASP A 105 -17.05 10.21 14.77
N ALA A 106 -16.55 11.19 14.03
CA ALA A 106 -15.13 11.44 13.84
C ALA A 106 -14.82 12.93 13.65
N LEU A 107 -13.65 13.35 14.13
CA LEU A 107 -13.06 14.66 13.92
C LEU A 107 -11.91 14.54 12.93
N PHE A 108 -12.07 15.15 11.77
CA PHE A 108 -11.00 15.32 10.79
C PHE A 108 -10.31 16.65 11.08
N MET A 109 -9.01 16.61 11.41
CA MET A 109 -8.26 17.80 11.82
C MET A 109 -7.16 18.09 10.80
N GLY A 110 -7.35 19.13 9.99
CA GLY A 110 -6.43 19.52 8.93
C GLY A 110 -5.92 20.96 9.06
N ALA A 111 -5.12 21.40 8.07
CA ALA A 111 -4.59 22.76 7.99
C ALA A 111 -3.92 23.24 9.30
N GLY A 112 -3.05 22.38 9.84
CA GLY A 112 -2.29 22.57 11.08
C GLY A 112 -2.01 21.23 11.76
N LEU A 113 -1.20 21.24 12.81
CA LEU A 113 -0.91 20.04 13.60
C LEU A 113 -1.80 20.03 14.85
N PRO A 114 -2.71 19.04 15.03
CA PRO A 114 -3.57 18.95 16.20
C PRO A 114 -2.79 18.39 17.40
N ILE A 115 -1.79 19.12 17.87
CA ILE A 115 -0.90 18.70 18.95
C ILE A 115 -1.21 19.39 20.27
N LYS A 116 -1.47 20.70 20.29
CA LYS A 116 -1.66 21.48 21.53
C LYS A 116 -3.15 21.73 21.76
N ASN A 117 -3.51 21.85 23.04
CA ASN A 117 -4.87 22.21 23.48
C ASN A 117 -5.95 21.29 22.91
N ILE A 118 -5.64 20.00 22.74
CA ILE A 118 -6.64 18.99 22.38
C ILE A 118 -7.28 18.45 23.66
N PRO A 119 -8.61 18.57 23.85
CA PRO A 119 -9.30 18.10 25.03
C PRO A 119 -9.58 16.59 24.95
N VAL A 120 -8.52 15.77 24.92
CA VAL A 120 -8.59 14.30 24.71
C VAL A 120 -9.60 13.63 25.64
N ALA A 121 -9.59 13.97 26.93
CA ALA A 121 -10.53 13.41 27.90
C ALA A 121 -12.02 13.67 27.53
N LYS A 122 -12.36 14.88 27.05
CA LYS A 122 -13.73 15.20 26.60
C LYS A 122 -14.09 14.43 25.33
N ILE A 123 -13.17 14.37 24.37
CA ILE A 123 -13.33 13.63 23.10
C ILE A 123 -13.66 12.16 23.39
N ARG A 124 -12.89 11.52 24.28
CA ARG A 124 -13.11 10.11 24.67
C ARG A 124 -14.40 9.91 25.44
N ALA A 125 -14.74 10.81 26.38
CA ALA A 125 -16.01 10.75 27.09
C ALA A 125 -17.24 10.84 26.16
N ALA A 126 -17.11 11.58 25.05
CA ALA A 126 -18.13 11.68 24.01
C ALA A 126 -18.06 10.53 22.96
N ASN A 127 -17.10 9.60 23.10
CA ASN A 127 -16.83 8.52 22.16
C ASN A 127 -16.52 8.99 20.73
N VAL A 128 -15.87 10.15 20.57
CA VAL A 128 -15.56 10.73 19.26
C VAL A 128 -14.19 10.26 18.78
N LEU A 129 -14.09 9.84 17.52
CA LEU A 129 -12.82 9.43 16.89
C LEU A 129 -12.03 10.67 16.44
N VAL A 130 -10.70 10.58 16.42
CA VAL A 130 -9.82 11.66 15.94
C VAL A 130 -8.95 11.16 14.79
N ILE A 131 -8.98 11.91 13.69
CA ILE A 131 -8.35 11.57 12.43
C ILE A 131 -7.58 12.81 11.91
N PRO A 132 -6.31 13.00 12.28
CA PRO A 132 -5.48 14.04 11.69
C PRO A 132 -5.30 13.86 10.18
N ILE A 133 -5.22 14.98 9.46
CA ILE A 133 -4.83 15.04 8.05
C ILE A 133 -3.37 15.51 7.98
N VAL A 134 -2.51 14.74 7.32
CA VAL A 134 -1.07 14.98 7.24
C VAL A 134 -0.58 14.91 5.79
N SER A 135 0.54 15.57 5.50
CA SER A 135 1.19 15.53 4.18
C SER A 135 2.44 14.64 4.13
N SER A 136 2.82 13.99 5.24
CA SER A 136 4.01 13.12 5.29
C SER A 136 4.02 12.17 6.49
N GLY A 137 4.82 11.09 6.40
CA GLY A 137 5.09 10.18 7.52
C GLY A 137 5.69 10.89 8.73
N ARG A 138 6.58 11.88 8.49
CA ARG A 138 7.17 12.70 9.58
C ARG A 138 6.12 13.49 10.35
N ALA A 139 5.13 14.08 9.66
CA ALA A 139 4.06 14.82 10.31
C ALA A 139 3.14 13.88 11.12
N ALA A 140 2.83 12.69 10.58
CA ALA A 140 2.10 11.65 11.30
C ALA A 140 2.84 11.26 12.59
N GLU A 141 4.10 10.86 12.48
CA GLU A 141 4.92 10.44 13.61
C GLU A 141 5.00 11.52 14.69
N LEU A 142 5.16 12.79 14.29
CA LEU A 142 5.20 13.92 15.23
C LEU A 142 3.90 14.04 16.04
N ILE A 143 2.74 13.94 15.38
CA ILE A 143 1.43 14.02 16.06
C ILE A 143 1.27 12.84 17.01
N PHE A 144 1.51 11.61 16.55
CA PHE A 144 1.33 10.40 17.35
C PHE A 144 2.28 10.37 18.55
N LYS A 145 3.57 10.70 18.38
CA LYS A 145 4.53 10.83 19.50
C LYS A 145 4.10 11.90 20.50
N TYR A 146 3.57 13.02 20.01
CA TYR A 146 3.13 14.09 20.90
C TYR A 146 1.94 13.64 21.74
N TRP A 147 0.95 12.99 21.12
CA TRP A 147 -0.24 12.49 21.81
C TRP A 147 0.11 11.42 22.85
N ASP A 148 0.94 10.46 22.48
CA ASP A 148 1.42 9.42 23.40
C ASP A 148 2.07 10.06 24.64
N LYS A 149 3.06 10.91 24.42
CA LYS A 149 3.83 11.54 25.51
C LYS A 149 3.00 12.48 26.40
N ASN A 150 2.10 13.28 25.83
CA ASN A 150 1.45 14.39 26.55
C ASN A 150 0.02 14.06 26.98
N TYR A 151 -0.63 13.11 26.31
CA TYR A 151 -2.02 12.74 26.58
C TYR A 151 -2.19 11.27 27.00
N GLY A 152 -1.16 10.42 26.84
CA GLY A 152 -1.28 8.98 27.09
C GLY A 152 -2.29 8.30 26.16
N ASP A 153 -2.48 8.86 24.96
CA ASP A 153 -3.47 8.44 23.97
C ASP A 153 -2.88 8.65 22.57
N ILE A 154 -3.56 8.17 21.53
CA ILE A 154 -3.19 8.37 20.12
C ILE A 154 -4.42 8.61 19.25
N PRO A 155 -4.27 9.26 18.08
CA PRO A 155 -5.34 9.32 17.09
C PRO A 155 -5.84 7.94 16.64
N ASP A 156 -7.07 7.88 16.13
CA ASP A 156 -7.76 6.64 15.78
C ASP A 156 -7.47 6.15 14.36
N ALA A 157 -7.14 7.07 13.47
CA ALA A 157 -6.75 6.85 12.08
C ALA A 157 -5.92 8.06 11.62
N VAL A 158 -5.43 8.05 10.38
CA VAL A 158 -4.74 9.19 9.77
C VAL A 158 -5.11 9.30 8.30
N VAL A 159 -5.40 10.52 7.84
CA VAL A 159 -5.52 10.81 6.41
C VAL A 159 -4.17 11.31 5.92
N VAL A 160 -3.61 10.68 4.89
CA VAL A 160 -2.43 11.17 4.17
C VAL A 160 -2.87 11.84 2.89
N GLU A 161 -2.63 13.14 2.77
CA GLU A 161 -3.04 13.96 1.65
C GLU A 161 -1.83 14.32 0.77
N GLY A 162 -1.90 13.92 -0.51
CA GLY A 162 -0.88 14.15 -1.52
C GLY A 162 -1.06 15.46 -2.31
N PRO A 163 -0.08 15.81 -3.16
CA PRO A 163 -0.03 17.10 -3.85
C PRO A 163 -1.14 17.31 -4.90
N LEU A 164 -1.87 16.26 -5.27
CA LEU A 164 -3.00 16.29 -6.21
C LEU A 164 -4.36 16.65 -5.56
N ALA A 165 -4.38 16.98 -4.27
CA ALA A 165 -5.58 17.39 -3.52
C ALA A 165 -6.20 18.72 -3.99
N GLY A 166 -7.41 19.03 -3.54
CA GLY A 166 -8.06 20.31 -3.84
C GLY A 166 -7.93 21.31 -2.71
N GLY A 167 -8.20 22.59 -2.98
CA GLY A 167 -8.10 23.62 -1.95
C GLY A 167 -6.65 23.95 -1.60
N HIS A 168 -6.42 24.37 -0.36
CA HIS A 168 -5.07 24.66 0.15
C HIS A 168 -4.22 23.40 0.24
N LEU A 169 -3.00 23.48 -0.28
CA LEU A 169 -2.11 22.32 -0.37
C LEU A 169 -1.10 22.31 0.78
N GLY A 170 -0.89 21.13 1.39
CA GLY A 170 0.12 20.90 2.43
C GLY A 170 1.56 20.88 1.93
N PHE A 171 1.83 21.47 0.77
CA PHE A 171 3.08 21.42 0.02
C PHE A 171 3.43 22.82 -0.51
N LYS A 172 4.72 23.11 -0.65
CA LYS A 172 5.17 24.29 -1.38
C LYS A 172 4.97 24.10 -2.88
N VAL A 173 4.90 25.19 -3.65
CA VAL A 173 4.66 25.16 -5.10
C VAL A 173 5.71 24.30 -5.84
N ASP A 174 6.97 24.41 -5.46
CA ASP A 174 8.10 23.64 -6.02
C ASP A 174 8.06 22.14 -5.67
N GLN A 175 7.23 21.73 -4.70
CA GLN A 175 7.08 20.34 -4.29
C GLN A 175 5.91 19.64 -4.99
N LEU A 176 5.03 20.37 -5.67
CA LEU A 176 3.79 19.80 -6.23
C LEU A 176 4.04 18.80 -7.35
N GLU A 177 5.14 18.97 -8.10
CA GLU A 177 5.54 18.10 -9.21
C GLU A 177 6.65 17.11 -8.80
N ASN A 178 7.09 17.14 -7.55
CA ASN A 178 8.17 16.28 -7.08
C ASN A 178 7.67 14.83 -6.94
N PRO A 179 8.25 13.85 -7.68
CA PRO A 179 7.83 12.45 -7.60
C PRO A 179 7.97 11.83 -6.20
N ALA A 180 8.87 12.36 -5.36
CA ALA A 180 9.03 11.91 -3.98
C ALA A 180 7.85 12.30 -3.07
N GLN A 181 7.00 13.24 -3.50
CA GLN A 181 5.77 13.64 -2.82
C GLN A 181 4.53 12.97 -3.42
N ALA A 182 4.68 12.09 -4.41
CA ALA A 182 3.56 11.35 -4.97
C ALA A 182 2.84 10.55 -3.87
N LEU A 183 1.52 10.48 -3.94
CA LEU A 183 0.72 9.81 -2.90
C LEU A 183 1.09 8.33 -2.77
N GLU A 184 1.50 7.71 -3.87
CA GLU A 184 1.99 6.34 -3.97
C GLU A 184 3.26 6.09 -3.13
N ILE A 185 4.04 7.14 -2.88
CA ILE A 185 5.22 7.12 -2.01
C ILE A 185 4.83 7.49 -0.57
N LEU A 186 3.93 8.46 -0.39
CA LEU A 186 3.54 8.94 0.93
C LEU A 186 2.71 7.92 1.73
N VAL A 187 1.84 7.15 1.07
CA VAL A 187 0.98 6.16 1.74
C VAL A 187 1.81 5.09 2.47
N PRO A 188 2.75 4.37 1.82
CA PRO A 188 3.59 3.40 2.52
C PRO A 188 4.43 4.02 3.65
N GLN A 189 4.90 5.26 3.48
CA GLN A 189 5.67 5.97 4.51
C GLN A 189 4.83 6.26 5.75
N VAL A 190 3.57 6.70 5.59
CA VAL A 190 2.68 6.95 6.72
C VAL A 190 2.25 5.65 7.38
N VAL A 191 1.97 4.58 6.62
CA VAL A 191 1.69 3.24 7.15
C VAL A 191 2.85 2.77 8.05
N ALA A 192 4.09 2.90 7.58
CA ALA A 192 5.27 2.55 8.38
C ALA A 192 5.41 3.45 9.62
N ALA A 193 5.17 4.76 9.49
CA ALA A 193 5.31 5.72 10.58
C ALA A 193 4.34 5.46 11.75
N VAL A 194 3.14 4.96 11.48
CA VAL A 194 2.15 4.68 12.53
C VAL A 194 2.21 3.25 13.08
N ALA A 195 2.95 2.34 12.43
CA ALA A 195 2.97 0.92 12.76
C ALA A 195 3.37 0.63 14.21
N GLY A 196 4.44 1.27 14.72
CA GLY A 196 4.90 1.05 16.10
C GLY A 196 3.90 1.51 17.17
N PHE A 197 3.05 2.51 16.87
CA PHE A 197 1.98 2.93 17.77
C PHE A 197 0.85 1.90 17.82
N GLN A 198 0.60 1.18 16.72
CA GLN A 198 -0.42 0.13 16.71
C GLN A 198 -0.08 -0.99 17.69
N GLU A 199 1.20 -1.38 17.74
CA GLU A 199 1.71 -2.40 18.64
C GLU A 199 1.65 -1.92 20.10
N THR A 200 2.15 -0.70 20.35
CA THR A 200 2.21 -0.10 21.70
C THR A 200 0.82 0.09 22.32
N PHE A 201 -0.16 0.55 21.54
CA PHE A 201 -1.52 0.82 22.02
C PHE A 201 -2.50 -0.33 21.76
N HIS A 202 -2.02 -1.46 21.22
CA HIS A 202 -2.83 -2.63 20.84
C HIS A 202 -4.08 -2.26 20.01
N LYS A 203 -3.90 -1.34 19.05
CA LYS A 203 -4.98 -0.71 18.31
C LYS A 203 -4.62 -0.58 16.83
N LYS A 204 -5.55 -0.92 15.94
CA LYS A 204 -5.37 -0.66 14.50
C LYS A 204 -5.50 0.84 14.22
N ILE A 205 -4.61 1.38 13.40
CA ILE A 205 -4.58 2.78 12.97
C ILE A 205 -4.71 2.80 11.44
N PRO A 206 -5.95 2.87 10.91
CA PRO A 206 -6.16 2.95 9.48
C PRO A 206 -5.51 4.17 8.84
N VAL A 207 -4.77 3.95 7.77
CA VAL A 207 -4.29 5.03 6.88
C VAL A 207 -5.31 5.22 5.75
N ILE A 208 -5.76 6.46 5.56
CA ILE A 208 -6.73 6.85 4.52
C ILE A 208 -5.97 7.70 3.49
N ALA A 209 -5.91 7.25 2.24
CA ALA A 209 -5.21 7.97 1.18
C ALA A 209 -6.08 9.09 0.61
N ALA A 210 -5.53 10.28 0.37
CA ALA A 210 -6.27 11.43 -0.15
C ALA A 210 -5.45 12.23 -1.18
N GLY A 211 -6.15 12.81 -2.16
CA GLY A 211 -5.55 13.65 -3.21
C GLY A 211 -5.36 12.93 -4.52
N GLY A 212 -6.00 13.42 -5.59
CA GLY A 212 -5.93 12.82 -6.93
C GLY A 212 -6.73 11.53 -7.12
N ILE A 213 -7.25 10.88 -6.07
CA ILE A 213 -8.08 9.66 -6.19
C ILE A 213 -9.42 10.01 -6.85
N PHE A 214 -9.77 9.30 -7.93
CA PHE A 214 -10.96 9.61 -8.73
C PHE A 214 -11.83 8.37 -9.07
N SER A 215 -11.22 7.23 -9.40
CA SER A 215 -11.92 6.02 -9.86
C SER A 215 -11.84 4.85 -8.89
N GLY A 216 -12.63 3.80 -9.11
CA GLY A 216 -12.53 2.53 -8.39
C GLY A 216 -11.18 1.84 -8.56
N GLU A 217 -10.51 2.01 -9.71
CA GLU A 217 -9.14 1.56 -9.94
C GLU A 217 -8.14 2.28 -9.03
N ASP A 218 -8.27 3.61 -8.87
CA ASP A 218 -7.44 4.36 -7.93
C ASP A 218 -7.62 3.84 -6.50
N ILE A 219 -8.87 3.54 -6.10
CA ILE A 219 -9.18 2.97 -4.79
C ILE A 219 -8.43 1.65 -4.61
N LEU A 220 -8.52 0.73 -5.58
CA LEU A 220 -7.81 -0.55 -5.53
C LEU A 220 -6.30 -0.35 -5.40
N ARG A 221 -5.74 0.54 -6.22
CA ARG A 221 -4.31 0.86 -6.21
C ARG A 221 -3.83 1.32 -4.83
N PHE A 222 -4.52 2.24 -4.18
CA PHE A 222 -4.09 2.74 -2.86
C PHE A 222 -4.35 1.73 -1.73
N LEU A 223 -5.37 0.88 -1.84
CA LEU A 223 -5.55 -0.23 -0.90
C LEU A 223 -4.40 -1.26 -1.01
N HIS A 224 -3.88 -1.53 -2.22
CA HIS A 224 -2.70 -2.37 -2.40
C HIS A 224 -1.41 -1.77 -1.82
N LEU A 225 -1.32 -0.44 -1.77
CA LEU A 225 -0.19 0.27 -1.15
C LEU A 225 -0.26 0.32 0.38
N GLY A 226 -1.28 -0.29 0.99
CA GLY A 226 -1.43 -0.40 2.44
C GLY A 226 -2.41 0.59 3.07
N ALA A 227 -3.05 1.46 2.27
CA ALA A 227 -4.18 2.23 2.78
C ALA A 227 -5.35 1.28 3.12
N GLN A 228 -6.19 1.69 4.06
CA GLN A 228 -7.40 0.97 4.46
C GLN A 228 -8.69 1.72 4.06
N GLY A 229 -8.53 2.90 3.49
CA GLY A 229 -9.59 3.70 2.90
C GLY A 229 -9.04 4.81 2.02
N VAL A 230 -9.93 5.49 1.34
CA VAL A 230 -9.62 6.69 0.55
C VAL A 230 -10.48 7.86 1.00
N GLN A 231 -9.97 9.08 0.85
CA GLN A 231 -10.73 10.30 0.98
C GLN A 231 -10.81 11.01 -0.37
N MET A 232 -12.03 11.29 -0.82
CA MET A 232 -12.31 11.89 -2.12
C MET A 232 -13.21 13.12 -1.91
N ALA A 233 -12.84 14.26 -2.48
CA ALA A 233 -13.60 15.52 -2.34
C ALA A 233 -14.16 15.95 -3.70
N THR A 234 -13.28 16.31 -4.64
CA THR A 234 -13.65 16.76 -5.99
C THR A 234 -14.65 15.86 -6.72
N ARG A 235 -14.53 14.53 -6.53
CA ARG A 235 -15.45 13.57 -7.15
C ARG A 235 -16.91 13.73 -6.67
N PHE A 236 -17.11 14.18 -5.43
CA PHE A 236 -18.42 14.36 -4.81
C PHE A 236 -19.04 15.75 -5.07
N VAL A 237 -18.31 16.70 -5.67
CA VAL A 237 -18.85 18.06 -5.89
C VAL A 237 -20.00 18.06 -6.89
N ALA A 238 -19.86 17.35 -8.01
CA ALA A 238 -20.92 17.18 -9.00
C ALA A 238 -21.86 16.02 -8.61
N THR A 239 -22.38 16.08 -7.39
CA THR A 239 -23.48 15.22 -6.96
C THR A 239 -24.74 16.02 -6.70
N ASP A 240 -25.91 15.40 -6.84
CA ASP A 240 -27.19 16.06 -6.57
C ASP A 240 -27.24 16.60 -5.14
N GLU A 241 -26.70 15.83 -4.19
CA GLU A 241 -26.72 16.12 -2.75
C GLU A 241 -25.63 17.09 -2.27
N CYS A 242 -24.66 17.43 -3.12
CA CYS A 242 -23.72 18.53 -2.83
C CYS A 242 -24.51 19.82 -2.57
N ASP A 243 -24.22 20.48 -1.44
CA ASP A 243 -25.06 21.57 -0.91
C ASP A 243 -24.83 22.93 -1.60
N ALA A 244 -23.92 22.98 -2.58
CA ALA A 244 -23.66 24.14 -3.41
C ALA A 244 -24.71 24.34 -4.51
N ASP A 245 -24.86 25.57 -4.97
CA ASP A 245 -25.71 25.94 -6.11
C ASP A 245 -25.35 25.12 -7.36
N PRO A 246 -26.33 24.71 -8.19
CA PRO A 246 -26.06 23.96 -9.42
C PRO A 246 -24.98 24.60 -10.32
N ARG A 247 -24.91 25.93 -10.40
CA ARG A 247 -23.90 26.65 -11.20
C ARG A 247 -22.48 26.41 -10.71
N PHE A 248 -22.28 26.20 -9.41
CA PHE A 248 -20.98 25.81 -8.87
C PHE A 248 -20.56 24.44 -9.38
N LYS A 249 -21.51 23.50 -9.49
CA LYS A 249 -21.27 22.14 -9.98
C LYS A 249 -21.04 22.13 -11.49
N GLU A 250 -21.78 22.94 -12.24
CA GLU A 250 -21.63 23.13 -13.69
C GLU A 250 -20.21 23.58 -14.07
N ALA A 251 -19.56 24.43 -13.27
CA ALA A 251 -18.17 24.81 -13.51
C ALA A 251 -17.17 23.64 -13.47
N TYR A 252 -17.49 22.54 -12.77
CA TYR A 252 -16.67 21.31 -12.84
C TYR A 252 -16.90 20.55 -14.14
N LEU A 253 -18.10 20.62 -14.72
CA LEU A 253 -18.41 20.02 -16.02
C LEU A 253 -17.72 20.76 -17.17
N GLU A 254 -17.62 22.08 -17.05
CA GLU A 254 -16.98 22.95 -18.04
C GLU A 254 -15.46 22.98 -17.92
N CYS A 255 -14.93 22.56 -16.75
CA CYS A 255 -13.50 22.54 -16.45
C CYS A 255 -12.72 21.67 -17.43
N ARG A 256 -11.70 22.25 -18.06
CA ARG A 256 -10.73 21.53 -18.88
C ARG A 256 -9.40 21.35 -18.13
N PRO A 257 -8.51 20.45 -18.57
CA PRO A 257 -7.22 20.25 -17.90
C PRO A 257 -6.42 21.54 -17.69
N GLN A 258 -6.42 22.43 -18.69
CA GLN A 258 -5.71 23.72 -18.63
C GLN A 258 -6.33 24.76 -17.69
N ASP A 259 -7.57 24.56 -17.26
CA ASP A 259 -8.26 25.47 -16.34
C ASP A 259 -7.86 25.18 -14.89
N ILE A 260 -7.22 24.05 -14.61
CA ILE A 260 -6.75 23.73 -13.26
C ILE A 260 -5.45 24.49 -12.99
N VAL A 261 -5.53 25.48 -12.12
CA VAL A 261 -4.41 26.37 -11.79
C VAL A 261 -4.05 26.32 -10.31
N ILE A 262 -2.77 26.59 -10.03
CA ILE A 262 -2.30 26.85 -8.66
C ILE A 262 -2.36 28.36 -8.41
N ILE A 263 -3.19 28.76 -7.47
CA ILE A 263 -3.33 30.15 -7.03
C ILE A 263 -2.51 30.38 -5.76
N LYS A 264 -1.99 31.61 -5.61
CA LYS A 264 -1.51 32.09 -4.33
C LYS A 264 -2.69 32.65 -3.56
N SER A 265 -3.10 31.99 -2.49
CA SER A 265 -4.22 32.48 -1.70
C SER A 265 -3.87 33.79 -0.98
N PRO A 266 -4.87 34.60 -0.60
CA PRO A 266 -4.68 35.82 0.20
C PRO A 266 -3.95 35.62 1.54
N VAL A 267 -3.84 34.38 2.01
CA VAL A 267 -3.12 34.00 3.24
C VAL A 267 -1.73 33.42 2.95
N GLY A 268 -1.23 33.55 1.71
CA GLY A 268 0.12 33.17 1.31
C GLY A 268 0.32 31.68 1.01
N LEU A 269 -0.71 30.85 1.18
CA LEU A 269 -0.65 29.40 0.93
C LEU A 269 -1.06 29.07 -0.51
N PRO A 270 -0.43 28.07 -1.16
CA PRO A 270 -0.86 27.61 -2.47
C PRO A 270 -2.21 26.90 -2.36
N GLY A 271 -3.09 27.16 -3.33
CA GLY A 271 -4.35 26.45 -3.48
C GLY A 271 -4.59 26.03 -4.92
N ARG A 272 -5.30 24.92 -5.14
CA ARG A 272 -5.69 24.48 -6.48
C ARG A 272 -7.15 24.82 -6.77
N ALA A 273 -7.39 25.53 -7.86
CA ALA A 273 -8.70 26.05 -8.23
C ALA A 273 -8.96 25.92 -9.74
N ILE A 274 -10.25 26.01 -10.11
CA ILE A 274 -10.68 26.18 -11.49
C ILE A 274 -10.49 27.65 -11.85
N ARG A 275 -9.69 27.92 -12.88
CA ARG A 275 -9.44 29.25 -13.43
C ARG A 275 -10.74 29.84 -13.94
N ASN A 276 -10.99 31.08 -13.57
CA ASN A 276 -12.11 31.87 -14.07
C ASN A 276 -11.74 33.35 -14.11
N HIS A 277 -12.69 34.17 -14.57
CA HIS A 277 -12.49 35.61 -14.72
C HIS A 277 -12.13 36.29 -13.39
N PHE A 278 -12.71 35.86 -12.26
CA PHE A 278 -12.38 36.40 -10.94
C PHE A 278 -10.90 36.18 -10.59
N LEU A 279 -10.36 34.98 -10.81
CA LEU A 279 -8.96 34.68 -10.56
C LEU A 279 -8.01 35.41 -11.52
N ASP A 280 -8.39 35.56 -12.79
CA ASP A 280 -7.62 36.35 -13.76
C ASP A 280 -7.53 37.82 -13.34
N ASN A 281 -8.64 38.41 -12.89
CA ASN A 281 -8.67 39.78 -12.37
C ASN A 281 -7.81 39.92 -11.11
N SER A 282 -7.90 38.98 -10.17
CA SER A 282 -7.04 38.99 -8.99
C SER A 282 -5.56 38.89 -9.36
N ALA A 283 -5.20 38.04 -10.32
CA ALA A 283 -3.83 37.91 -10.80
C ALA A 283 -3.32 39.18 -11.49
N ALA A 284 -4.22 39.95 -12.10
CA ALA A 284 -3.93 41.28 -12.66
C ALA A 284 -3.87 42.41 -11.61
N GLY A 285 -4.04 42.11 -10.32
CA GLY A 285 -4.01 43.07 -9.23
C GLY A 285 -5.31 43.85 -9.01
N VAL A 286 -6.42 43.39 -9.62
CA VAL A 286 -7.74 43.98 -9.37
C VAL A 286 -8.20 43.55 -7.98
N ARG A 287 -8.33 44.52 -7.07
CA ARG A 287 -8.77 44.27 -5.69
C ARG A 287 -10.29 44.24 -5.63
N ASN A 288 -10.82 43.18 -5.02
CA ASN A 288 -12.25 42.93 -4.80
C ASN A 288 -12.50 42.66 -3.31
N VAL A 289 -12.08 43.61 -2.47
CA VAL A 289 -12.11 43.49 -1.01
C VAL A 289 -13.45 43.96 -0.47
N ASN A 290 -14.38 43.03 -0.27
CA ASN A 290 -15.77 43.44 -0.02
C ASN A 290 -16.18 43.50 1.45
N ARG A 291 -15.56 42.74 2.38
CA ARG A 291 -15.64 42.87 3.87
C ARG A 291 -15.04 41.65 4.56
N CYS A 292 -14.29 41.85 5.65
CA CYS A 292 -13.93 40.78 6.59
C CYS A 292 -14.94 40.76 7.73
N ALA A 293 -15.50 39.59 8.04
CA ALA A 293 -16.50 39.46 9.10
C ALA A 293 -15.87 39.56 10.50
N TRP A 294 -14.87 38.73 10.83
CA TRP A 294 -14.38 38.62 12.21
C TRP A 294 -12.93 38.12 12.37
N ARG A 295 -12.10 38.19 11.30
CA ARG A 295 -10.71 37.66 11.28
C ARG A 295 -10.65 36.17 11.66
N CYS A 296 -11.10 35.32 10.74
CA CYS A 296 -11.13 33.85 10.91
C CYS A 296 -9.73 33.20 11.05
N LEU A 297 -8.67 33.87 10.60
CA LEU A 297 -7.29 33.41 10.66
C LEU A 297 -6.37 34.52 11.18
N ASP A 298 -5.49 34.19 12.12
CA ASP A 298 -4.53 35.15 12.68
C ASP A 298 -3.55 35.69 11.63
N GLN A 299 -3.08 34.83 10.74
CA GLN A 299 -2.09 35.16 9.70
C GLN A 299 -2.69 35.90 8.49
N CYS A 300 -4.02 36.10 8.44
CA CYS A 300 -4.65 36.78 7.33
C CYS A 300 -4.38 38.29 7.36
N ASP A 301 -3.74 38.79 6.30
CA ASP A 301 -3.53 40.21 6.07
C ASP A 301 -4.56 40.76 5.06
N ILE A 302 -5.80 40.89 5.51
CA ILE A 302 -6.90 41.38 4.65
C ILE A 302 -6.64 42.80 4.11
N LYS A 303 -5.80 43.60 4.78
CA LYS A 303 -5.51 44.98 4.35
C LYS A 303 -4.74 45.03 3.05
N HIS A 304 -3.90 44.02 2.78
CA HIS A 304 -3.08 43.92 1.56
C HIS A 304 -3.54 42.80 0.62
N ALA A 305 -4.45 41.93 1.05
CA ALA A 305 -5.09 40.93 0.21
C ALA A 305 -5.88 41.54 -0.95
N ASP A 306 -5.93 40.83 -2.07
CA ASP A 306 -6.76 41.20 -3.23
C ASP A 306 -8.26 40.94 -2.97
N TYR A 307 -8.58 39.92 -2.17
CA TYR A 307 -9.95 39.57 -1.79
C TYR A 307 -10.00 38.78 -0.47
N CYS A 308 -11.18 38.67 0.13
CA CYS A 308 -11.40 37.72 1.24
C CYS A 308 -11.72 36.34 0.65
N ILE A 309 -10.87 35.34 0.93
CA ILE A 309 -11.05 34.00 0.34
C ILE A 309 -12.36 33.34 0.77
N SER A 310 -12.78 33.47 2.03
CA SER A 310 -14.05 32.91 2.48
C SER A 310 -15.23 33.55 1.75
N ALA A 311 -15.21 34.87 1.52
CA ALA A 311 -16.27 35.55 0.77
C ALA A 311 -16.30 35.12 -0.71
N ALA A 312 -15.12 35.00 -1.35
CA ALA A 312 -15.02 34.51 -2.73
C ALA A 312 -15.54 33.06 -2.87
N LEU A 313 -15.21 32.18 -1.92
CA LEU A 313 -15.72 30.81 -1.92
C LEU A 313 -17.22 30.75 -1.64
N ASP A 314 -17.74 31.62 -0.79
CA ASP A 314 -19.18 31.68 -0.50
C ASP A 314 -20.00 32.20 -1.68
N ASN A 315 -19.51 33.25 -2.35
CA ASN A 315 -20.07 33.72 -3.63
C ASN A 315 -20.12 32.56 -4.63
N ALA A 316 -19.03 31.80 -4.75
CA ALA A 316 -18.98 30.66 -5.64
C ALA A 316 -19.98 29.57 -5.26
N ARG A 317 -20.09 29.22 -3.97
CA ARG A 317 -21.12 28.29 -3.47
C ARG A 317 -22.53 28.72 -3.88
N GLN A 318 -22.82 30.02 -3.88
CA GLN A 318 -24.10 30.59 -4.27
C GLN A 318 -24.27 30.78 -5.80
N GLY A 319 -23.35 30.23 -6.60
CA GLY A 319 -23.39 30.28 -8.06
C GLY A 319 -22.91 31.60 -8.67
N LEU A 320 -22.28 32.48 -7.87
CA LEU A 320 -21.75 33.77 -8.31
C LEU A 320 -20.25 33.64 -8.66
N LEU A 321 -19.92 32.84 -9.68
CA LEU A 321 -18.52 32.58 -10.07
C LEU A 321 -17.78 33.79 -10.67
N ASP A 322 -18.48 34.84 -11.09
CA ASP A 322 -17.83 36.10 -11.50
C ASP A 322 -17.29 36.89 -10.28
N GLN A 323 -17.75 36.56 -9.07
CA GLN A 323 -17.37 37.19 -7.80
C GLN A 323 -16.65 36.22 -6.85
N GLY A 324 -16.24 35.07 -7.36
CA GLY A 324 -15.72 33.97 -6.57
C GLY A 324 -14.95 32.97 -7.42
N PHE A 325 -14.54 31.85 -6.85
CA PHE A 325 -13.94 30.75 -7.60
C PHE A 325 -14.17 29.41 -6.91
N ALA A 326 -14.01 28.32 -7.65
CA ALA A 326 -14.15 26.97 -7.14
C ALA A 326 -12.78 26.33 -6.87
N PHE A 327 -12.55 25.88 -5.64
CA PHE A 327 -11.40 25.04 -5.32
C PHE A 327 -11.58 23.64 -5.88
N CYS A 328 -10.53 23.04 -6.45
CA CYS A 328 -10.66 21.74 -7.10
C CYS A 328 -9.38 20.91 -6.98
N GLY A 329 -9.51 19.59 -7.01
CA GLY A 329 -8.38 18.68 -7.12
C GLY A 329 -7.86 18.59 -8.56
N ALA A 330 -6.73 17.92 -8.75
CA ALA A 330 -6.08 17.81 -10.06
C ALA A 330 -6.93 17.09 -11.14
N ASN A 331 -7.95 16.34 -10.71
CA ASN A 331 -8.83 15.55 -11.57
C ASN A 331 -10.21 16.20 -11.78
N ALA A 332 -10.38 17.49 -11.51
CA ALA A 332 -11.67 18.18 -11.67
C ALA A 332 -12.21 18.10 -13.10
N TYR A 333 -11.34 18.25 -14.11
CA TYR A 333 -11.69 18.17 -15.53
C TYR A 333 -12.26 16.82 -15.98
N ARG A 334 -12.12 15.76 -15.16
CA ARG A 334 -12.66 14.43 -15.46
C ARG A 334 -14.14 14.32 -15.09
N VAL A 335 -14.70 15.29 -14.39
CA VAL A 335 -16.11 15.33 -14.02
C VAL A 335 -16.93 15.79 -15.22
N ASN A 336 -17.82 14.94 -15.71
CA ASN A 336 -18.57 15.18 -16.96
C ASN A 336 -20.09 15.08 -16.84
N LYS A 337 -20.60 14.74 -15.65
CA LYS A 337 -22.03 14.76 -15.33
C LYS A 337 -22.24 14.98 -13.83
N ILE A 338 -23.38 15.59 -13.49
CA ILE A 338 -23.92 15.60 -12.13
C ILE A 338 -24.72 14.30 -11.94
N VAL A 339 -24.48 13.60 -10.83
CA VAL A 339 -25.12 12.30 -10.54
C VAL A 339 -25.54 12.19 -9.07
N PRO A 340 -26.53 11.37 -8.72
CA PRO A 340 -26.80 11.06 -7.31
C PRO A 340 -25.57 10.44 -6.64
N VAL A 341 -25.35 10.72 -5.34
CA VAL A 341 -24.30 10.05 -4.54
C VAL A 341 -24.40 8.52 -4.64
N ALA A 342 -25.63 8.01 -4.68
CA ALA A 342 -25.90 6.58 -4.86
C ALA A 342 -25.29 6.02 -6.16
N GLU A 343 -25.50 6.71 -7.28
CA GLU A 343 -24.96 6.31 -8.58
C GLU A 343 -23.43 6.42 -8.59
N LEU A 344 -22.88 7.49 -8.02
CA LEU A 344 -21.43 7.68 -7.93
C LEU A 344 -20.76 6.54 -7.15
N LEU A 345 -21.29 6.18 -5.98
CA LEU A 345 -20.72 5.13 -5.16
C LEU A 345 -20.84 3.75 -5.81
N GLU A 346 -21.96 3.46 -6.48
CA GLU A 346 -22.11 2.22 -7.24
C GLU A 346 -21.14 2.17 -8.43
N SER A 347 -20.90 3.30 -9.12
CA SER A 347 -19.92 3.36 -10.21
C SER A 347 -18.50 3.09 -9.70
N LEU A 348 -18.10 3.71 -8.58
CA LEU A 348 -16.79 3.47 -7.97
C LEU A 348 -16.62 2.01 -7.54
N LYS A 349 -17.69 1.40 -7.00
CA LYS A 349 -17.72 -0.01 -6.63
C LYS A 349 -17.53 -0.91 -7.86
N TYR A 350 -18.26 -0.66 -8.93
CA TYR A 350 -18.14 -1.41 -10.18
C TYR A 350 -16.73 -1.29 -10.78
N GLU A 351 -16.21 -0.07 -10.91
CA GLU A 351 -14.85 0.20 -11.41
C GLU A 351 -13.78 -0.53 -10.58
N TYR A 352 -13.95 -0.58 -9.25
CA TYR A 352 -13.05 -1.32 -8.36
C TYR A 352 -13.14 -2.82 -8.59
N GLU A 353 -14.36 -3.37 -8.74
CA GLU A 353 -14.57 -4.80 -8.96
C GLU A 353 -13.99 -5.23 -10.30
N GLU A 354 -14.17 -4.44 -11.36
CA GLU A 354 -13.53 -4.68 -12.65
C GLU A 354 -12.00 -4.63 -12.54
N ALA A 355 -11.43 -3.59 -11.93
CA ALA A 355 -10.00 -3.48 -11.73
C ALA A 355 -9.44 -4.64 -10.88
N PHE A 356 -10.20 -5.10 -9.89
CA PHE A 356 -9.83 -6.23 -9.03
C PHE A 356 -9.81 -7.53 -9.82
N VAL A 357 -10.85 -7.83 -10.60
CA VAL A 357 -10.91 -9.01 -11.46
C VAL A 357 -9.77 -8.99 -12.48
N GLN A 358 -9.51 -7.83 -13.12
CA GLN A 358 -8.42 -7.70 -14.06
C GLN A 358 -7.05 -7.95 -13.39
N SER A 359 -6.85 -7.48 -12.16
CA SER A 359 -5.62 -7.73 -11.40
C SER A 359 -5.41 -9.23 -11.10
N LEU A 360 -6.49 -9.98 -10.83
CA LEU A 360 -6.42 -11.42 -10.62
C LEU A 360 -6.07 -12.18 -11.91
N VAL A 361 -6.60 -11.76 -13.05
CA VAL A 361 -6.27 -12.35 -14.36
C VAL A 361 -4.79 -12.13 -14.67
N THR A 362 -4.28 -10.90 -14.50
CA THR A 362 -2.87 -10.59 -14.71
C THR A 362 -1.96 -11.43 -13.80
N LEU A 363 -2.30 -11.53 -12.50
CA LEU A 363 -1.54 -12.32 -11.54
C LEU A 363 -1.51 -13.81 -11.91
N LYS A 364 -2.66 -14.36 -12.36
CA LYS A 364 -2.74 -15.75 -12.84
C LYS A 364 -1.81 -15.97 -14.03
N ASP A 365 -1.81 -15.06 -15.00
CA ASP A 365 -0.98 -15.18 -16.21
C ASP A 365 0.52 -15.08 -15.88
N GLU A 366 0.91 -14.19 -14.97
CA GLU A 366 2.30 -14.09 -14.48
C GLU A 366 2.75 -15.36 -13.74
N TYR A 367 1.86 -15.92 -12.92
CA TYR A 367 2.14 -17.16 -12.21
C TYR A 367 2.27 -18.36 -13.15
N LEU A 368 1.38 -18.47 -14.15
CA LEU A 368 1.47 -19.50 -15.20
C LEU A 368 2.78 -19.40 -15.99
N LYS A 369 3.16 -18.20 -16.43
CA LYS A 369 4.46 -17.97 -17.10
C LYS A 369 5.64 -18.40 -16.23
N THR A 370 5.57 -18.15 -14.93
CA THR A 370 6.61 -18.56 -13.96
C THR A 370 6.68 -20.08 -13.83
N ILE A 371 5.53 -20.77 -13.77
CA ILE A 371 5.44 -22.23 -13.74
C ILE A 371 6.02 -22.83 -15.02
N GLU A 372 5.60 -22.33 -16.19
CA GLU A 372 6.09 -22.81 -17.48
C GLU A 372 7.60 -22.70 -17.60
N LYS A 373 8.17 -21.55 -17.17
CA LYS A 373 9.62 -21.34 -17.13
C LYS A 373 10.33 -22.34 -16.22
N LYS A 374 9.78 -22.63 -15.04
CA LYS A 374 10.32 -23.64 -14.12
C LYS A 374 10.25 -25.05 -14.69
N PHE A 375 9.12 -25.42 -15.30
CA PHE A 375 8.98 -26.74 -15.96
C PHE A 375 9.93 -26.89 -17.14
N ALA A 376 10.13 -25.85 -17.94
CA ALA A 376 11.08 -25.86 -19.05
C ALA A 376 12.52 -26.09 -18.56
N ALA A 377 12.93 -25.40 -17.48
CA ALA A 377 14.23 -25.60 -16.85
C ALA A 377 14.39 -27.04 -16.30
N LEU A 378 13.41 -27.51 -15.53
CA LEU A 378 13.42 -28.87 -14.97
C LEU A 378 13.47 -29.96 -16.06
N ARG A 379 12.78 -29.72 -17.19
CA ARG A 379 12.82 -30.61 -18.35
C ARG A 379 14.21 -30.64 -18.99
N GLN A 380 14.89 -29.49 -19.09
CA GLN A 380 16.27 -29.46 -19.58
C GLN A 380 17.22 -30.20 -18.64
N ASP A 381 17.11 -30.00 -17.34
CA ASP A 381 17.92 -30.70 -16.33
C ASP A 381 17.71 -32.22 -16.41
N TYR A 382 16.45 -32.65 -16.53
CA TYR A 382 16.12 -34.07 -16.72
C TYR A 382 16.75 -34.65 -18.00
N LEU A 383 16.68 -33.93 -19.12
CA LEU A 383 17.28 -34.37 -20.38
C LEU A 383 18.81 -34.47 -20.28
N GLN A 384 19.47 -33.50 -19.62
CA GLN A 384 20.91 -33.53 -19.37
C GLN A 384 21.31 -34.70 -18.45
N ALA A 385 20.56 -34.91 -17.35
CA ALA A 385 20.79 -36.03 -16.43
C ALA A 385 20.62 -37.38 -17.13
N ARG A 386 19.59 -37.52 -17.98
CA ARG A 386 19.37 -38.72 -18.79
C ARG A 386 20.52 -38.95 -19.78
N GLN A 387 20.99 -37.90 -20.47
CA GLN A 387 22.13 -38.01 -21.39
C GLN A 387 23.40 -38.45 -20.66
N ARG A 388 23.64 -37.90 -19.45
CA ARG A 388 24.76 -38.28 -18.59
C ARG A 388 24.67 -39.73 -18.13
N LEU A 389 23.47 -40.21 -17.76
CA LEU A 389 23.25 -41.62 -17.40
C LEU A 389 23.58 -42.56 -18.57
N ILE A 390 23.17 -42.20 -19.79
CA ILE A 390 23.49 -42.97 -21.00
C ILE A 390 25.02 -43.03 -21.22
N SER A 391 25.72 -41.90 -21.09
CA SER A 391 27.19 -41.85 -21.20
C SER A 391 27.87 -42.76 -20.18
N LEU A 392 27.48 -42.64 -18.91
CA LEU A 392 28.03 -43.45 -17.81
C LEU A 392 27.76 -44.94 -18.01
N SER A 393 26.56 -45.31 -18.48
CA SER A 393 26.23 -46.70 -18.80
C SER A 393 27.13 -47.26 -19.90
N HIS A 394 27.43 -46.47 -20.92
CA HIS A 394 28.30 -46.89 -22.02
C HIS A 394 29.77 -47.00 -21.58
N GLU A 395 30.25 -46.05 -20.76
CA GLU A 395 31.58 -46.11 -20.15
C GLU A 395 31.74 -47.33 -19.23
N ALA A 396 30.74 -47.61 -18.39
CA ALA A 396 30.72 -48.78 -17.52
C ALA A 396 30.72 -50.09 -18.33
N GLY A 397 29.95 -50.15 -19.42
CA GLY A 397 29.95 -51.29 -20.35
C GLY A 397 31.33 -51.55 -20.95
N LYS A 398 32.01 -50.51 -21.46
CA LYS A 398 33.38 -50.62 -21.97
C LYS A 398 34.38 -51.08 -20.90
N ALA A 399 34.31 -50.50 -19.70
CA ALA A 399 35.18 -50.89 -18.59
C ALA A 399 34.99 -52.37 -18.20
N TRP A 400 33.73 -52.84 -18.24
CA TRP A 400 33.42 -54.25 -17.99
C TRP A 400 33.99 -55.17 -19.07
N GLU A 401 33.86 -54.81 -20.37
CA GLU A 401 34.43 -55.58 -21.47
C GLU A 401 35.95 -55.73 -21.34
N VAL A 402 36.66 -54.63 -21.08
CA VAL A 402 38.11 -54.64 -20.85
C VAL A 402 38.49 -55.55 -19.68
N ARG A 403 37.75 -55.47 -18.56
CA ARG A 403 38.03 -56.29 -17.38
C ARG A 403 37.77 -57.77 -17.64
N ARG A 404 36.69 -58.11 -18.37
CA ARG A 404 36.36 -59.48 -18.76
C ARG A 404 37.46 -60.08 -19.63
N ASP A 405 37.92 -59.33 -20.63
CA ASP A 405 38.94 -59.81 -21.57
C ASP A 405 40.28 -60.03 -20.85
N SER A 406 40.67 -59.12 -19.95
CA SER A 406 41.84 -59.31 -19.06
C SER A 406 41.73 -60.56 -18.19
N LEU A 407 40.57 -60.81 -17.57
CA LEU A 407 40.36 -62.01 -16.74
C LEU A 407 40.41 -63.30 -17.58
N ARG A 408 39.95 -63.25 -18.82
CA ARG A 408 40.04 -64.37 -19.76
C ARG A 408 41.50 -64.68 -20.11
N GLU A 409 42.32 -63.66 -20.39
CA GLU A 409 43.75 -63.85 -20.64
C GLU A 409 44.48 -64.43 -19.42
N ASP A 410 44.14 -63.97 -18.22
CA ASP A 410 44.70 -64.50 -16.97
C ASP A 410 44.31 -65.97 -16.75
N TYR A 411 43.06 -66.31 -17.01
CA TYR A 411 42.58 -67.69 -16.95
C TYR A 411 43.33 -68.59 -17.95
N GLU A 412 43.47 -68.14 -19.20
CA GLU A 412 44.20 -68.89 -20.23
C GLU A 412 45.70 -69.02 -19.88
N ARG A 413 46.32 -68.00 -19.27
CA ARG A 413 47.69 -68.07 -18.74
C ARG A 413 47.81 -69.13 -17.63
N ALA A 414 46.91 -69.08 -16.65
CA ALA A 414 46.89 -70.04 -15.54
C ALA A 414 46.69 -71.47 -16.07
N GLN A 415 45.82 -71.66 -17.06
CA GLN A 415 45.58 -72.96 -17.68
C GLN A 415 46.81 -73.48 -18.44
N ARG A 416 47.53 -72.61 -19.18
CA ARG A 416 48.82 -72.98 -19.80
C ARG A 416 49.86 -73.37 -18.76
N MET A 417 49.97 -72.62 -17.66
CA MET A 417 50.91 -72.91 -16.58
C MET A 417 50.58 -74.23 -15.87
N ALA A 418 49.29 -74.50 -15.62
CA ALA A 418 48.82 -75.76 -15.06
C ALA A 418 49.15 -76.95 -15.98
N ASN A 419 48.94 -76.80 -17.30
CA ASN A 419 49.30 -77.83 -18.28
C ASN A 419 50.81 -78.06 -18.34
N MET A 420 51.62 -77.01 -18.25
CA MET A 420 53.08 -77.10 -18.21
C MET A 420 53.54 -77.84 -16.94
N LEU A 421 53.05 -77.43 -15.76
CA LEU A 421 53.34 -78.10 -14.49
C LEU A 421 52.91 -79.56 -14.50
N LYS A 422 51.76 -79.88 -15.11
CA LYS A 422 51.30 -81.25 -15.29
C LYS A 422 52.27 -82.05 -16.16
N HIS A 423 52.73 -81.48 -17.27
CA HIS A 423 53.71 -82.13 -18.14
C HIS A 423 55.07 -82.32 -17.47
N GLU A 424 55.55 -81.32 -16.71
CA GLU A 424 56.77 -81.43 -15.91
C GLU A 424 56.64 -82.48 -14.82
N TYR A 425 55.48 -82.55 -14.15
CA TYR A 425 55.18 -83.58 -13.17
C TYR A 425 55.20 -84.97 -13.80
N GLU A 426 54.52 -85.18 -14.93
CA GLU A 426 54.52 -86.45 -15.67
C GLU A 426 55.93 -86.84 -16.11
N THR A 427 56.70 -85.90 -16.67
CA THR A 427 58.10 -86.13 -17.10
C THR A 427 59.00 -86.47 -15.91
N THR A 428 58.81 -85.80 -14.78
CA THR A 428 59.56 -86.07 -13.54
C THR A 428 59.18 -87.43 -12.97
N LEU A 429 57.90 -87.81 -13.03
CA LEU A 429 57.41 -89.12 -12.63
C LEU A 429 58.05 -90.22 -13.48
N GLU A 430 58.14 -90.04 -14.80
CA GLU A 430 58.85 -90.94 -15.72
C GLU A 430 60.32 -91.06 -15.36
N LYS A 431 61.02 -89.94 -15.14
CA LYS A 431 62.44 -89.95 -14.72
C LYS A 431 62.63 -90.67 -13.38
N ILE A 432 61.74 -90.47 -12.41
CA ILE A 432 61.74 -91.19 -11.14
C ILE A 432 61.51 -92.68 -11.36
N ASN A 433 60.60 -93.08 -12.23
CA ASN A 433 60.34 -94.48 -12.56
C ASN A 433 61.54 -95.14 -13.25
N VAL A 434 62.20 -94.44 -14.19
CA VAL A 434 63.45 -94.91 -14.81
C VAL A 434 64.58 -95.04 -13.78
N LEU A 435 64.70 -94.10 -12.83
CA LEU A 435 65.68 -94.19 -11.73
C LEU A 435 65.36 -95.35 -10.78
N LYS A 436 64.08 -95.62 -10.49
CA LYS A 436 63.62 -96.79 -9.71
C LYS A 436 64.01 -98.10 -10.39
N GLU A 437 63.91 -98.19 -11.71
CA GLU A 437 64.29 -99.38 -12.47
C GLU A 437 65.81 -99.55 -12.59
N ARG A 438 66.58 -98.46 -12.68
CA ARG A 438 68.03 -98.49 -12.95
C ARG A 438 68.90 -98.59 -11.70
N PHE A 439 68.39 -98.23 -10.53
CA PHE A 439 69.11 -98.31 -9.24
C PHE A 439 68.22 -98.82 -8.11
N PRO A 440 67.75 -100.09 -8.15
CA PRO A 440 66.85 -100.64 -7.12
C PRO A 440 67.46 -100.62 -5.71
N GLU A 441 68.79 -100.65 -5.60
CA GLU A 441 69.51 -100.68 -4.32
C GLU A 441 69.72 -99.30 -3.67
N LYS A 442 69.56 -98.19 -4.41
CA LYS A 442 69.69 -96.81 -3.84
C LYS A 442 68.37 -96.17 -3.43
N LEU A 443 67.24 -96.86 -3.63
CA LEU A 443 65.91 -96.36 -3.29
C LEU A 443 65.71 -96.19 -1.78
N ALA A 444 66.35 -97.03 -0.97
CA ALA A 444 66.32 -96.94 0.50
C ALA A 444 67.04 -95.70 1.04
N GLU A 445 68.17 -95.30 0.44
CA GLU A 445 68.93 -94.11 0.85
C GLU A 445 68.19 -92.81 0.48
N LEU A 446 67.57 -92.76 -0.70
CA LEU A 446 66.79 -91.61 -1.15
C LEU A 446 65.48 -91.44 -0.38
N GLN A 447 64.81 -92.53 0.02
CA GLN A 447 63.64 -92.46 0.89
C GLN A 447 63.98 -91.95 2.30
N ALA A 448 65.15 -92.30 2.83
CA ALA A 448 65.64 -91.75 4.10
C ALA A 448 65.99 -90.25 3.99
N LEU A 449 66.53 -89.80 2.85
CA LEU A 449 66.83 -88.39 2.60
C LEU A 449 65.57 -87.54 2.41
N ALA A 450 64.57 -88.07 1.70
CA ALA A 450 63.28 -87.40 1.47
C ALA A 450 62.45 -87.27 2.76
N GLN A 451 62.48 -88.27 3.65
CA GLN A 451 61.85 -88.18 4.97
C GLN A 451 62.53 -87.15 5.87
N ARG A 452 63.87 -87.01 5.80
CA ARG A 452 64.61 -85.93 6.48
C ARG A 452 64.23 -84.54 5.97
N PHE A 453 64.13 -84.37 4.65
CA PHE A 453 63.73 -83.10 4.04
C PHE A 453 62.28 -82.70 4.39
N GLN A 454 61.35 -83.66 4.47
CA GLN A 454 59.97 -83.41 4.93
C GLN A 454 59.89 -83.05 6.43
N ALA A 455 60.77 -83.60 7.27
CA ALA A 455 60.85 -83.25 8.68
C ALA A 455 61.43 -81.83 8.91
N ASP A 456 62.44 -81.42 8.14
CA ASP A 456 63.03 -80.08 8.21
C ASP A 456 62.07 -78.98 7.70
N LEU A 457 61.22 -79.29 6.72
CA LEU A 457 60.15 -78.41 6.24
C LEU A 457 58.97 -78.27 7.23
N ALA A 458 58.81 -79.20 8.18
CA ALA A 458 57.77 -79.15 9.21
C ALA A 458 58.20 -78.38 10.48
N LEU A 459 59.51 -78.11 10.66
CA LEU A 459 60.08 -77.45 11.85
C LEU A 459 60.28 -75.93 11.74
N ASN A 460 59.93 -75.31 10.60
CA ASN A 460 59.89 -73.85 10.45
C ASN A 460 58.59 -73.44 9.74
N PRO A 461 57.50 -73.18 10.48
CA PRO A 461 56.30 -72.58 9.91
C PRO A 461 56.57 -71.09 9.70
N VAL A 462 56.79 -70.67 8.46
CA VAL A 462 56.72 -69.25 8.12
C VAL A 462 55.25 -68.90 7.96
N GLY A 463 54.77 -68.02 8.85
CA GLY A 463 53.48 -67.35 8.74
C GLY A 463 53.45 -66.24 7.71
#